data_AF-A0A2U9IGY3-F1
#
_entry.id   AF-A0A2U9IGY3-F1
#
_cell.length_a   1.000
_cell.length_b   1.000
_cell.length_c   1.000
_cell.angle_alpha   90.00
_cell.angle_beta   90.00
_cell.angle_gamma   90.00
#
_symmetry.space_group_name_H-M   'P 1'
#
loop_
_entity.id
_entity.type
_entity.pdbx_description
1 polymer ?
#
loop_
_entity_poly.entity_id
_entity_poly.type
_entity_poly.pdbx_seq_one_letter_code
_entity_poly.pdbx_strand_id
1 'polypeptide(L)'
;MKSGLIVGIIVLLIVIGSLYYLYDQGYFFSVNVVGLNIKYVGTTLSIFKNVHETAYNTSISVHGGQTFVITIEFSNNGLLPVEITYVNVSSPFTLVSTTPTLPITLSHGSSINLSFDIRAPMKSYTGPITIYINGTSEF
;
A
#
# COMPACT_ATOMS: atom_id res chain seq x y z
N MET A 1 40.72 -35.78 9.25
CA MET A 1 40.04 -35.33 8.00
C MET A 1 38.51 -35.25 8.10
N LYS A 2 37.81 -36.12 8.83
CA LYS A 2 36.32 -36.10 8.88
C LYS A 2 35.71 -34.93 9.67
N SER A 3 36.38 -34.45 10.72
CA SER A 3 35.89 -33.35 11.57
C SER A 3 35.83 -32.00 10.86
N GLY A 4 36.88 -31.64 10.09
CA GLY A 4 36.90 -30.39 9.32
C GLY A 4 35.81 -30.34 8.24
N LEU A 5 35.50 -31.47 7.62
CA LEU A 5 34.43 -31.57 6.63
C LEU A 5 33.04 -31.40 7.28
N ILE A 6 32.81 -31.98 8.46
CA ILE A 6 31.55 -31.80 9.21
C ILE A 6 31.37 -30.33 9.63
N VAL A 7 32.41 -29.71 10.18
CA VAL A 7 32.38 -28.28 10.55
C VAL A 7 32.12 -27.41 9.32
N GLY A 8 32.77 -27.69 8.19
CA GLY A 8 32.55 -26.97 6.94
C GLY A 8 31.10 -27.06 6.44
N ILE A 9 30.48 -28.24 6.52
CA ILE A 9 29.07 -28.43 6.14
C ILE A 9 28.14 -27.65 7.06
N ILE A 10 28.36 -27.68 8.38
CA ILE A 10 27.52 -26.94 9.35
C ILE A 10 27.58 -25.44 9.07
N VAL A 11 28.78 -24.89 8.86
CA VAL A 11 28.95 -23.47 8.55
C VAL A 11 28.22 -23.12 7.25
N LEU A 12 28.36 -23.94 6.20
CA LEU A 12 27.67 -23.71 4.93
C LEU A 12 26.15 -23.67 5.08
N LEU A 13 25.57 -24.60 5.85
CA LEU A 13 24.12 -24.63 6.10
C LEU A 13 23.63 -23.39 6.85
N ILE A 14 24.40 -22.92 7.84
CA ILE A 14 24.06 -21.69 8.57
C ILE A 14 24.06 -20.49 7.61
N VAL A 15 25.06 -20.37 6.73
CA VAL A 15 25.13 -19.28 5.76
C VAL A 15 23.96 -19.34 4.78
N ILE A 16 23.66 -20.51 4.21
CA ILE A 16 22.54 -20.68 3.28
C ILE A 16 21.21 -20.36 3.97
N GLY A 17 21.00 -20.87 5.18
CA GLY A 17 19.79 -20.59 5.97
C GLY A 17 19.62 -19.10 6.27
N SER A 18 20.72 -18.41 6.60
CA SER A 18 20.73 -16.97 6.86
C SER A 18 20.41 -16.17 5.60
N LEU A 19 21.01 -16.53 4.45
CA LEU A 19 20.72 -15.90 3.16
C LEU A 19 19.27 -16.12 2.75
N TYR A 20 18.75 -17.33 2.93
CA TYR A 20 17.35 -17.65 2.64
C TYR A 20 16.40 -16.83 3.51
N TYR A 21 16.66 -16.73 4.82
CA TYR A 21 15.87 -15.90 5.73
C TYR A 21 15.88 -14.43 5.31
N LEU A 22 17.05 -13.87 5.00
CA LEU A 22 17.15 -12.48 4.54
C LEU A 22 16.41 -12.24 3.21
N TYR A 23 16.39 -13.23 2.33
CA TYR A 23 15.62 -13.19 1.08
C TYR A 23 14.12 -13.22 1.32
N ASP A 24 13.64 -14.12 2.16
CA ASP A 24 12.21 -14.25 2.50
C ASP A 24 11.68 -12.99 3.21
N GLN A 25 12.48 -12.38 4.08
CA GLN A 25 12.18 -11.10 4.71
C GLN A 25 12.37 -9.88 3.79
N GLY A 26 12.79 -10.09 2.54
CA GLY A 26 12.86 -9.08 1.50
C GLY A 26 14.02 -8.08 1.62
N TYR A 27 15.01 -8.32 2.48
CA TYR A 27 16.15 -7.42 2.71
C TYR A 27 17.04 -7.19 1.47
N PHE A 28 16.96 -8.04 0.46
CA PHE A 28 17.65 -7.87 -0.81
C PHE A 28 16.97 -6.87 -1.76
N PHE A 29 15.78 -6.38 -1.40
CA PHE A 29 15.00 -5.46 -2.22
C PHE A 29 14.77 -4.15 -1.48
N SER A 30 15.03 -3.03 -2.17
CA SER A 30 14.72 -1.69 -1.66
C SER A 30 13.53 -1.12 -2.42
N VAL A 31 12.49 -0.71 -1.69
CA VAL A 31 11.28 -0.12 -2.24
C VAL A 31 11.15 1.30 -1.73
N ASN A 32 11.27 2.25 -2.66
CA ASN A 32 11.23 3.68 -2.41
C ASN A 32 10.01 4.28 -3.13
N VAL A 33 8.94 4.54 -2.38
CA VAL A 33 7.79 5.28 -2.89
C VAL A 33 8.11 6.76 -2.82
N VAL A 34 8.02 7.44 -3.97
CA VAL A 34 8.34 8.87 -4.12
C VAL A 34 7.14 9.58 -4.73
N GLY A 35 6.10 9.75 -3.93
CA GLY A 35 4.85 10.38 -4.30
C GLY A 35 3.66 9.41 -4.43
N LEU A 36 2.48 10.00 -4.49
CA LEU A 36 1.20 9.32 -4.60
C LEU A 36 0.38 9.97 -5.72
N ASN A 37 -0.23 9.12 -6.55
CA ASN A 37 -1.29 9.52 -7.47
C ASN A 37 -2.62 8.93 -7.00
N ILE A 38 -3.70 9.69 -7.13
CA ILE A 38 -5.06 9.22 -6.88
C ILE A 38 -5.81 9.20 -8.22
N LYS A 39 -6.49 8.10 -8.52
CA LYS A 39 -7.30 7.95 -9.74
C LYS A 39 -8.68 7.41 -9.41
N TYR A 40 -9.70 8.17 -9.73
CA TYR A 40 -11.07 7.69 -9.73
C TYR A 40 -11.35 6.82 -10.95
N VAL A 41 -11.96 5.64 -10.76
CA VAL A 41 -12.21 4.66 -11.82
C VAL A 41 -13.71 4.36 -11.96
N GLY A 42 -14.13 3.98 -13.17
CA GLY A 42 -15.54 3.73 -13.50
C GLY A 42 -16.30 5.02 -13.84
N THR A 43 -17.61 5.04 -13.57
CA THR A 43 -18.50 6.20 -13.82
C THR A 43 -18.42 7.28 -12.73
N THR A 44 -17.39 7.24 -11.88
CA THR A 44 -17.34 7.95 -10.60
C THR A 44 -16.69 9.32 -10.63
N LEU A 45 -16.14 9.74 -11.78
CA LEU A 45 -15.50 11.05 -11.89
C LEU A 45 -16.45 12.21 -11.49
N SER A 46 -17.74 12.07 -11.77
CA SER A 46 -18.74 13.10 -11.43
C SER A 46 -19.13 13.10 -9.95
N ILE A 47 -19.11 11.95 -9.27
CA ILE A 47 -19.49 11.87 -7.84
C ILE A 47 -18.38 12.42 -6.94
N PHE A 48 -17.12 12.25 -7.32
CA PHE A 48 -15.97 12.73 -6.55
C PHE A 48 -15.56 14.17 -6.88
N LYS A 49 -16.30 14.87 -7.76
CA LYS A 49 -15.97 16.25 -8.17
C LYS A 49 -15.81 17.22 -6.99
N ASN A 50 -16.56 17.01 -5.91
CA ASN A 50 -16.53 17.87 -4.72
C ASN A 50 -15.82 17.21 -3.53
N VAL A 51 -15.14 16.09 -3.75
CA VAL A 51 -14.31 15.43 -2.76
C VAL A 51 -12.88 15.93 -2.94
N HIS A 52 -12.29 16.43 -1.84
CA HIS A 52 -10.90 16.86 -1.80
C HIS A 52 -10.07 15.90 -0.98
N GLU A 53 -8.84 15.61 -1.44
CA GLU A 53 -7.95 14.64 -0.83
C GLU A 53 -6.67 15.31 -0.33
N THR A 54 -6.31 15.04 0.92
CA THR A 54 -4.99 15.39 1.47
C THR A 54 -4.26 14.11 1.86
N ALA A 55 -3.14 13.84 1.18
CA ALA A 55 -2.36 12.63 1.41
C ALA A 55 -1.18 12.86 2.35
N TYR A 56 -0.97 11.93 3.27
CA TYR A 56 0.12 11.89 4.23
C TYR A 56 1.02 10.69 3.97
N ASN A 57 2.30 10.80 4.36
CA ASN A 57 3.29 9.73 4.20
C ASN A 57 3.47 9.26 2.74
N THR A 58 3.55 10.20 1.79
CA THR A 58 3.69 9.89 0.36
C THR A 58 5.13 9.56 -0.06
N SER A 59 6.08 9.66 0.88
CA SER A 59 7.49 9.27 0.70
C SER A 59 7.85 8.19 1.70
N ILE A 60 8.12 6.98 1.22
CA ILE A 60 8.31 5.78 2.06
C ILE A 60 9.51 5.01 1.54
N SER A 61 10.36 4.54 2.45
CA SER A 61 11.46 3.63 2.14
C SER A 61 11.36 2.40 3.04
N VAL A 62 11.20 1.24 2.42
CA VAL A 62 11.01 -0.06 3.08
C VAL A 62 11.75 -1.16 2.31
N HIS A 63 11.96 -2.30 2.94
CA HIS A 63 12.43 -3.50 2.24
C HIS A 63 11.27 -4.24 1.55
N GLY A 64 11.59 -5.16 0.63
CA GLY A 64 10.60 -5.93 -0.10
C GLY A 64 9.68 -6.72 0.85
N GLY A 65 8.42 -6.91 0.45
CA GLY A 65 7.45 -7.68 1.24
C GLY A 65 6.95 -7.01 2.53
N GLN A 66 7.58 -5.91 2.98
CA GLN A 66 7.15 -5.15 4.15
C GLN A 66 5.81 -4.44 3.86
N THR A 67 4.96 -4.33 4.89
CA THR A 67 3.73 -3.53 4.81
C THR A 67 4.00 -2.12 5.33
N PHE A 68 3.47 -1.12 4.63
CA PHE A 68 3.53 0.29 5.01
C PHE A 68 2.15 0.94 4.89
N VAL A 69 1.98 2.11 5.52
CA VAL A 69 0.70 2.80 5.57
C VAL A 69 0.77 4.14 4.86
N ILE A 70 -0.19 4.35 3.95
CA ILE A 70 -0.51 5.68 3.41
C ILE A 70 -1.85 6.09 4.00
N THR A 71 -1.97 7.33 4.45
CA THR A 71 -3.24 7.88 4.93
C THR A 71 -3.68 9.01 4.02
N ILE A 72 -4.95 9.00 3.63
CA ILE A 72 -5.57 10.09 2.87
C ILE A 72 -6.77 10.59 3.66
N GLU A 73 -6.79 11.89 3.95
CA GLU A 73 -8.00 12.59 4.38
C GLU A 73 -8.86 12.88 3.15
N PHE A 74 -10.09 12.38 3.13
CA PHE A 74 -11.09 12.73 2.14
C PHE A 74 -12.09 13.69 2.78
N SER A 75 -12.34 14.84 2.14
CA SER A 75 -13.30 15.85 2.57
C SER A 75 -14.38 16.06 1.52
N ASN A 76 -15.65 15.82 1.85
CA ASN A 76 -16.77 15.99 0.93
C ASN A 76 -17.42 17.37 1.11
N ASN A 77 -17.14 18.28 0.19
CA ASN A 77 -17.74 19.62 0.14
C ASN A 77 -19.00 19.67 -0.74
N GLY A 78 -19.47 18.51 -1.22
CA GLY A 78 -20.71 18.38 -1.99
C GLY A 78 -21.96 18.40 -1.11
N LEU A 79 -23.11 18.54 -1.77
CA LEU A 79 -24.43 18.54 -1.12
C LEU A 79 -24.96 17.13 -0.84
N LEU A 80 -24.39 16.11 -1.47
CA LEU A 80 -24.80 14.71 -1.36
C LEU A 80 -23.68 13.88 -0.73
N PRO A 81 -24.02 12.82 0.03
CA PRO A 81 -23.04 11.86 0.51
C PRO A 81 -22.38 11.11 -0.66
N VAL A 82 -21.14 10.69 -0.45
CA VAL A 82 -20.39 9.84 -1.39
C VAL A 82 -19.96 8.60 -0.66
N GLU A 83 -20.26 7.43 -1.22
CA GLU A 83 -19.80 6.15 -0.68
C GLU A 83 -18.55 5.70 -1.44
N ILE A 84 -17.45 5.46 -0.74
CA ILE A 84 -16.27 4.80 -1.29
C ILE A 84 -16.49 3.29 -1.12
N THR A 85 -16.66 2.59 -2.23
CA THR A 85 -17.03 1.16 -2.23
C THR A 85 -15.85 0.25 -2.49
N TYR A 86 -14.83 0.75 -3.19
CA TYR A 86 -13.68 -0.06 -3.57
C TYR A 86 -12.42 0.79 -3.71
N VAL A 87 -11.31 0.23 -3.25
CA VAL A 87 -9.98 0.78 -3.45
C VAL A 87 -9.01 -0.31 -3.88
N ASN A 88 -8.05 0.04 -4.74
CA ASN A 88 -6.91 -0.80 -5.07
C ASN A 88 -5.65 0.05 -5.29
N VAL A 89 -4.50 -0.59 -5.39
CA VAL A 89 -3.20 0.03 -5.67
C VAL A 89 -2.62 -0.46 -7.00
N SER A 90 -1.77 0.35 -7.61
CA SER A 90 -1.04 -0.05 -8.82
C SER A 90 -0.07 -1.19 -8.56
N SER A 91 0.00 -2.15 -9.49
CA SER A 91 1.11 -3.11 -9.57
C SER A 91 2.45 -2.38 -9.57
N PRO A 92 3.49 -2.90 -8.88
CA PRO A 92 3.59 -4.23 -8.27
C PRO A 92 3.15 -4.30 -6.80
N PHE A 93 2.50 -3.26 -6.26
CA PHE A 93 2.04 -3.24 -4.88
C PHE A 93 0.78 -4.07 -4.70
N THR A 94 0.50 -4.48 -3.47
CA THR A 94 -0.74 -5.17 -3.10
C THR A 94 -1.40 -4.46 -1.94
N LEU A 95 -2.69 -4.12 -2.07
CA LEU A 95 -3.46 -3.60 -0.96
C LEU A 95 -3.78 -4.76 0.00
N VAL A 96 -3.43 -4.60 1.27
CA VAL A 96 -3.69 -5.60 2.33
C VAL A 96 -5.03 -5.31 2.99
N SER A 97 -5.23 -4.06 3.42
CA SER A 97 -6.43 -3.63 4.14
C SER A 97 -6.63 -2.12 4.06
N THR A 98 -7.84 -1.71 4.44
CA THR A 98 -8.22 -0.31 4.64
C THR A 98 -8.78 -0.12 6.03
N THR A 99 -8.47 1.02 6.65
CA THR A 99 -9.05 1.43 7.94
C THR A 99 -9.58 2.85 7.83
N PRO A 100 -10.89 3.09 8.02
CA PRO A 100 -11.96 2.11 8.23
C PRO A 100 -12.15 1.16 7.02
N THR A 101 -12.75 -0.01 7.27
CA THR A 101 -13.03 -1.00 6.23
C THR A 101 -14.11 -0.50 5.27
N LEU A 102 -13.92 -0.72 3.97
CA LEU A 102 -14.90 -0.39 2.93
C LEU A 102 -16.12 -1.34 2.94
N PRO A 103 -17.30 -0.88 2.50
CA PRO A 103 -17.59 0.47 2.02
C PRO A 103 -17.67 1.50 3.15
N ILE A 104 -17.40 2.76 2.82
CA ILE A 104 -17.51 3.89 3.76
C ILE A 104 -18.29 5.04 3.16
N THR A 105 -19.17 5.65 3.95
CA THR A 105 -19.94 6.82 3.54
C THR A 105 -19.29 8.09 4.05
N LEU A 106 -18.99 9.00 3.13
CA LEU A 106 -18.50 10.35 3.40
C LEU A 106 -19.68 11.33 3.29
N SER A 107 -20.26 11.65 4.44
CA SER A 107 -21.40 12.58 4.55
C SER A 107 -21.05 13.98 4.03
N HIS A 108 -22.08 14.75 3.66
CA HIS A 108 -21.91 16.14 3.24
C HIS A 108 -21.20 16.97 4.32
N GLY A 109 -20.23 17.79 3.93
CA GLY A 109 -19.47 18.66 4.83
C GLY A 109 -18.57 17.92 5.84
N SER A 110 -18.35 16.62 5.67
CA SER A 110 -17.52 15.81 6.58
C SER A 110 -16.18 15.44 5.95
N SER A 111 -15.21 15.17 6.84
CA SER A 111 -13.91 14.59 6.47
C SER A 111 -13.72 13.23 7.13
N ILE A 112 -13.01 12.33 6.45
CA ILE A 112 -12.60 11.03 7.00
C ILE A 112 -11.15 10.72 6.61
N ASN A 113 -10.41 10.14 7.55
CA ASN A 113 -9.09 9.57 7.27
C ASN A 113 -9.25 8.11 6.88
N LEU A 114 -8.80 7.76 5.68
CA LEU A 114 -8.69 6.39 5.20
C LEU A 114 -7.21 6.01 5.12
N SER A 115 -6.83 5.02 5.92
CA SER A 115 -5.50 4.43 5.92
C SER A 115 -5.48 3.17 5.07
N PHE A 116 -4.44 3.04 4.25
CA PHE A 116 -4.22 1.93 3.33
C PHE A 116 -2.98 1.16 3.79
N ASP A 117 -3.17 -0.08 4.24
CA ASP A 117 -2.06 -1.00 4.49
C ASP A 117 -1.64 -1.62 3.16
N ILE A 118 -0.42 -1.33 2.72
CA ILE A 118 0.07 -1.69 1.39
C ILE A 118 1.32 -2.55 1.55
N ARG A 119 1.30 -3.73 0.92
CA ARG A 119 2.47 -4.62 0.88
C ARG A 119 3.38 -4.24 -0.27
N ALA A 120 4.64 -3.97 0.06
CA ALA A 120 5.72 -3.73 -0.88
C ALA A 120 6.02 -5.00 -1.70
N PRO A 121 6.41 -4.87 -2.97
CA PRO A 121 6.74 -6.02 -3.81
C PRO A 121 8.04 -6.71 -3.37
N MET A 122 8.20 -7.99 -3.69
CA MET A 122 9.46 -8.74 -3.56
C MET A 122 10.41 -8.43 -4.74
N LYS A 123 10.59 -7.15 -5.06
CA LYS A 123 11.56 -6.63 -6.04
C LYS A 123 11.88 -5.17 -5.74
N SER A 124 13.05 -4.69 -6.13
CA SER A 124 13.39 -3.28 -5.97
C SER A 124 12.49 -2.38 -6.82
N TYR A 125 12.11 -1.23 -6.26
CA TYR A 125 11.20 -0.28 -6.90
C TYR A 125 11.53 1.15 -6.45
N THR A 126 11.51 2.10 -7.39
CA THR A 126 11.58 3.54 -7.09
C THR A 126 10.59 4.27 -7.97
N GLY A 127 9.63 4.99 -7.38
CA GLY A 127 8.64 5.76 -8.13
C GLY A 127 7.36 6.05 -7.34
N PRO A 128 6.37 6.70 -7.98
CA PRO A 128 5.10 7.00 -7.34
C PRO A 128 4.15 5.79 -7.38
N ILE A 129 3.38 5.60 -6.31
CA ILE A 129 2.28 4.63 -6.30
C ILE A 129 0.98 5.29 -6.76
N THR A 130 0.08 4.53 -7.40
CA THR A 130 -1.27 5.01 -7.71
C THR A 130 -2.30 4.27 -6.87
N ILE A 131 -3.19 5.01 -6.21
CA ILE A 131 -4.39 4.48 -5.54
C ILE A 131 -5.58 4.71 -6.46
N TYR A 132 -6.28 3.63 -6.79
CA TYR A 132 -7.50 3.62 -7.58
C TYR A 132 -8.71 3.57 -6.67
N ILE A 133 -9.65 4.49 -6.85
CA ILE A 133 -10.83 4.65 -6.00
C ILE A 133 -12.09 4.54 -6.83
N ASN A 134 -13.07 3.79 -6.32
CA ASN A 134 -14.41 3.68 -6.89
C ASN A 134 -15.45 3.86 -5.77
N GLY A 135 -16.65 4.28 -6.15
CA GLY A 135 -17.69 4.69 -5.24
C GLY A 135 -19.04 4.90 -5.90
N THR A 136 -20.04 5.25 -5.11
CA THR A 136 -21.38 5.61 -5.59
C THR A 136 -21.88 6.86 -4.85
N SER A 137 -22.94 7.49 -5.35
CA SER A 137 -23.74 8.42 -4.54
C SER A 137 -25.02 7.70 -4.12
N GLU A 138 -25.37 7.77 -2.85
CA GLU A 138 -26.71 7.35 -2.42
C GLU A 138 -27.74 8.34 -3.02
N PHE A 139 -28.74 7.79 -3.72
CA PHE A 139 -29.92 8.51 -4.20
C PHE A 139 -31.12 8.14 -3.35
#